data_AF-A0A819JGY3-F1
#
_entry.id   AF-A0A819JGY3-F1
#
_cell.length_a   1.000
_cell.length_b   1.000
_cell.length_c   1.000
_cell.angle_alpha   90.00
_cell.angle_beta   90.00
_cell.angle_gamma   90.00
#
_symmetry.space_group_name_H-M   'P 1'
#
loop_
_entity.id
_entity.type
_entity.pdbx_description
1 polymer ?
#
loop_
_entity_poly.entity_id
_entity_poly.type
_entity_poly.pdbx_seq_one_letter_code
_entity_poly.pdbx_strand_id
1 'polypeptide(L)' 'PVSQTRSITCIKAQNVQTAIIVFNDWASQEISLYDEGKSVEVEWTVGPIPINDNIGKEIIIRYDTEISKQLSTEVSI' A
#
# COMPACT_ATOMS: atom_id res chain seq x y z
N PRO A 1 9.83 -7.31 -11.78
CA PRO A 1 9.61 -7.62 -10.35
C PRO A 1 9.79 -6.36 -9.50
N VAL A 2 8.81 -6.02 -8.65
CA VAL A 2 9.00 -4.94 -7.66
C VAL A 2 10.17 -5.35 -6.77
N SER A 3 11.13 -4.44 -6.57
CA SER A 3 12.34 -4.67 -5.77
C SER A 3 12.00 -5.25 -4.40
N GLN A 4 12.75 -6.28 -3.96
CA GLN A 4 12.48 -6.96 -2.68
C GLN A 4 12.85 -6.11 -1.45
N THR A 5 13.58 -5.02 -1.64
CA THR A 5 13.97 -4.12 -0.54
C THR A 5 13.02 -2.94 -0.49
N ARG A 6 12.18 -2.92 0.54
CA ARG A 6 11.32 -1.77 0.90
C ARG A 6 11.91 -1.09 2.13
N SER A 7 11.88 0.23 2.19
CA SER A 7 12.18 0.95 3.42
C SER A 7 10.89 1.22 4.18
N ILE A 8 10.94 1.08 5.51
CA ILE A 8 9.81 1.33 6.39
C ILE A 8 10.25 2.34 7.45
N THR A 9 9.49 3.42 7.61
CA THR A 9 9.66 4.43 8.65
C THR A 9 8.40 4.47 9.51
N CYS A 10 8.54 4.26 10.81
CA CYS A 10 7.43 4.35 11.75
C CYS A 10 7.51 5.66 12.54
N ILE A 11 6.40 6.39 12.59
CA ILE A 11 6.25 7.66 13.28
C ILE A 11 5.15 7.50 14.32
N LYS A 12 5.45 7.91 15.56
CA LYS A 12 4.45 7.99 16.63
C LYS A 12 4.24 9.45 16.97
N ALA A 13 3.03 9.95 16.70
CA ALA A 13 2.57 11.26 17.13
C ALA A 13 1.62 11.11 18.33
N GLN A 14 0.96 12.21 18.72
CA GLN A 14 0.13 12.24 19.93
C GLN A 14 -1.05 11.27 19.88
N ASN A 15 -1.83 11.28 18.79
CA ASN A 15 -3.07 10.50 18.65
C ASN A 15 -3.05 9.56 17.42
N VAL A 16 -1.89 9.41 16.77
CA VAL A 16 -1.75 8.63 15.55
C VAL A 16 -0.38 7.96 15.48
N GLN A 17 -0.38 6.75 14.96
CA GLN A 17 0.81 5.98 14.62
C GLN A 17 0.80 5.71 13.12
N THR A 18 1.89 6.04 12.45
CA THR A 18 2.00 6.00 11.00
C THR A 18 3.19 5.15 10.59
N ALA A 19 2.98 4.25 9.63
CA ALA A 19 4.04 3.53 8.94
C ALA A 19 4.10 3.99 7.48
N ILE A 20 5.23 4.56 7.08
CA ILE A 20 5.52 4.95 5.70
C ILE A 20 6.36 3.84 5.08
N ILE A 21 5.89 3.28 3.97
CA ILE A 21 6.52 2.19 3.23
C ILE A 21 6.86 2.71 1.83
N VAL A 22 8.14 2.70 1.47
CA VAL A 22 8.59 3.05 0.12
C VAL A 22 9.02 1.78 -0.59
N PHE A 23 8.33 1.44 -1.68
CA PHE A 23 8.62 0.25 -2.48
C PHE A 23 9.68 0.53 -3.55
N ASN A 24 9.65 1.73 -4.13
CA ASN A 24 10.59 2.23 -5.12
C ASN A 24 10.38 3.75 -5.32
N ASP A 25 11.14 4.36 -6.23
CA ASP A 25 11.14 5.80 -6.50
C ASP A 25 9.80 6.38 -7.00
N TRP A 26 8.83 5.54 -7.38
CA TRP A 26 7.54 5.95 -7.93
C TRP A 26 6.35 5.35 -7.19
N ALA A 27 6.57 4.58 -6.12
CA ALA A 27 5.49 3.91 -5.38
C ALA A 27 5.77 3.88 -3.87
N SER A 28 4.85 4.46 -3.10
CA SER A 28 4.85 4.44 -1.65
C SER A 28 3.45 4.23 -1.07
N GLN A 29 3.39 3.80 0.18
CA GLN A 29 2.18 3.61 0.95
C GLN A 29 2.36 4.21 2.34
N GLU A 30 1.30 4.80 2.86
CA GLU A 30 1.20 5.28 4.23
C GLU A 30 0.06 4.54 4.92
N ILE A 31 0.35 4.00 6.10
CA ILE A 31 -0.61 3.26 6.92
C ILE A 31 -0.72 3.98 8.26
N SER A 32 -1.89 4.54 8.55
CA SER A 32 -2.14 5.34 9.75
C SER A 32 -3.19 4.69 10.63
N LEU A 33 -2.90 4.62 11.93
CA LEU A 33 -3.79 4.13 12.98
C LEU A 33 -3.97 5.22 14.02
N TYR A 34 -5.20 5.71 14.15
CA TYR A 34 -5.59 6.68 15.17
C TYR A 34 -6.03 5.95 16.44
N ASP A 35 -5.72 6.51 17.60
CA ASP A 35 -5.92 5.83 18.90
C ASP A 35 -7.40 5.46 19.19
N GLU A 36 -8.35 6.24 18.68
CA GLU A 36 -9.80 5.98 18.82
C GLU A 36 -10.42 5.36 17.56
N GLY A 37 -9.61 5.11 16.53
CA GLY A 37 -10.04 4.54 15.25
C GLY A 37 -10.36 3.05 15.37
N LYS A 38 -11.50 2.63 14.80
CA LYS A 38 -11.82 1.20 14.62
C LYS A 38 -11.30 0.61 13.31
N SER A 39 -10.60 1.43 12.53
CA SER A 39 -10.11 1.12 11.19
C SER A 39 -8.70 1.66 11.02
N VAL A 40 -7.99 1.07 10.07
CA VAL A 40 -6.70 1.56 9.59
C VAL A 40 -6.95 2.40 8.35
N GLU A 41 -6.32 3.57 8.27
CA GLU A 41 -6.27 4.38 7.06
C GLU A 41 -5.08 3.96 6.22
N VAL A 42 -5.31 3.70 4.93
CA VAL A 42 -4.28 3.27 4.00
C VAL A 42 -4.30 4.21 2.80
N GLU A 43 -3.22 4.96 2.65
CA GLU A 43 -3.00 5.87 1.54
C GLU A 43 -1.86 5.36 0.67
N TRP A 44 -1.93 5.59 -0.63
CA TRP A 44 -0.87 5.20 -1.55
C TRP A 44 -0.59 6.31 -2.55
N THR A 45 0.69 6.44 -2.91
CA THR A 45 1.15 7.33 -3.97
C THR A 45 1.79 6.47 -5.04
N VAL A 46 1.31 6.63 -6.27
CA VAL A 46 1.84 5.94 -7.45
C VAL A 46 2.08 6.98 -8.53
N GLY A 47 3.34 7.19 -8.89
CA GLY A 47 3.72 8.02 -10.03
C GLY A 47 5.01 8.81 -9.84
N PRO A 48 5.61 9.27 -10.95
CA PRO A 48 5.26 8.91 -12.33
C PRO A 48 5.61 7.45 -12.65
N ILE A 49 4.69 6.72 -13.28
CA ILE A 49 4.91 5.32 -13.63
C ILE A 49 5.96 5.25 -14.75
N PRO A 50 7.06 4.48 -14.61
CA PRO A 50 8.07 4.39 -15.65
C PRO A 50 7.51 3.68 -16.89
N ILE A 51 7.49 4.40 -18.02
CA ILE A 51 6.96 3.92 -19.32
C ILE A 51 8.04 3.84 -20.41
N ASN A 52 9.29 4.14 -20.08
CA ASN A 52 10.39 4.22 -21.06
C ASN A 52 10.72 2.86 -21.70
N ASP A 53 10.23 1.76 -21.10
CA ASP A 53 10.34 0.40 -21.63
C ASP A 53 9.24 0.05 -22.66
N ASN A 54 8.31 0.98 -22.95
CA ASN A 54 7.14 0.78 -23.81
C ASN A 54 6.20 -0.33 -23.34
N ILE A 55 6.21 -0.66 -22.03
CA ILE A 55 5.31 -1.66 -21.44
C ILE A 55 4.31 -0.95 -20.53
N GLY A 56 3.03 -1.05 -20.87
CA GLY A 56 1.92 -0.62 -20.00
C GLY A 56 1.94 -1.39 -18.67
N LYS A 57 1.72 -0.68 -17.56
CA LYS A 57 1.77 -1.26 -16.21
C LYS A 57 0.41 -1.12 -15.55
N GLU A 58 -0.07 -2.23 -14.99
CA GLU A 58 -1.22 -2.28 -14.10
C GLU A 58 -0.71 -2.44 -12.66
N ILE A 59 -1.22 -1.62 -11.75
CA ILE A 59 -0.81 -1.62 -10.35
C ILE A 59 -2.02 -2.02 -9.51
N ILE A 60 -1.86 -3.06 -8.72
CA ILE A 60 -2.89 -3.54 -7.78
C ILE A 60 -2.37 -3.49 -6.35
N ILE A 61 -3.27 -3.21 -5.41
CA ILE A 61 -3.05 -3.45 -4.00
C ILE A 61 -3.86 -4.69 -3.64
N ARG A 62 -3.19 -5.75 -3.17
CA ARG A 62 -3.82 -7.01 -2.78
C ARG A 62 -3.61 -7.27 -1.29
N TYR A 63 -4.70 -7.53 -0.59
CA TYR A 63 -4.69 -8.02 0.78
C TYR A 63 -5.00 -9.51 0.79
N ASP A 64 -4.03 -10.30 1.23
CA ASP A 64 -4.19 -11.75 1.39
C ASP A 64 -4.51 -12.04 2.87
N THR A 65 -5.62 -12.72 3.14
CA THR A 65 -6.04 -13.13 4.49
C THR A 65 -6.36 -14.62 4.55
N GLU A 66 -6.21 -15.23 5.72
CA GLU A 66 -6.55 -16.64 5.96
C GLU A 66 -8.03 -16.85 6.32
N ILE A 67 -8.87 -15.81 6.22
CA ILE A 67 -10.31 -15.91 6.47
C ILE A 67 -10.90 -16.84 5.41
N SER A 68 -11.60 -17.90 5.85
CA SER A 68 -12.19 -18.88 4.95
C SER A 68 -13.12 -18.18 3.94
N LYS A 69 -12.69 -18.09 2.68
CA LYS A 69 -13.45 -17.45 1.60
C LYS A 69 -14.75 -18.21 1.33
N GLN A 70 -15.87 -17.75 1.88
CA GLN A 70 -17.17 -17.99 1.26
C GLN A 70 -17.38 -16.90 0.20
N LEU A 71 -16.96 -17.20 -1.03
CA LEU A 71 -17.19 -16.44 -2.27
C LEU A 71 -16.52 -15.06 -2.34
N SER A 72 -15.36 -15.00 -3.00
CA SER A 72 -14.64 -13.77 -3.33
C SER A 72 -14.99 -13.37 -4.78
N THR A 73 -15.72 -12.28 -4.94
CA THR A 73 -15.88 -11.61 -6.25
C THR A 73 -14.79 -10.54 -6.36
N GLU A 74 -13.99 -10.60 -7.42
CA GLU A 74 -12.96 -9.62 -7.73
C GLU A 74 -13.61 -8.42 -8.43
N VAL A 75 -13.39 -7.20 -7.92
CA VAL A 75 -13.73 -5.96 -8.63
C VAL A 75 -12.41 -5.32 -9.06
N SER A 76 -12.12 -5.42 -10.35
CA SER A 76 -11.09 -4.62 -11.01
C SER A 76 -11.73 -3.29 -11.42
N ILE A 77 -11.16 -2.18 -10.96
CA ILE A 77 -11.47 -0.82 -11.43
C ILE A 77 -10.79 -0.54 -12.76
#